data_AF-A0A953F0J6-F1
#
_entry.id   AF-A0A953F0J6-F1
#
_cell.length_a   1.000
_cell.length_b   1.000
_cell.length_c   1.000
_cell.angle_alpha   90.00
_cell.angle_beta   90.00
_cell.angle_gamma   90.00
#
_symmetry.space_group_name_H-M   'P 1'
#
loop_
_entity.id
_entity.type
_entity.pdbx_description
1 polymer ?
#
loop_
_entity_poly.entity_id
_entity_poly.type
_entity_poly.pdbx_seq_one_letter_code
_entity_poly.pdbx_strand_id
1 'polypeptide(L)'
;MKHALLAGLALAVSLSVAIPSSAADAAADRSGVGIEIRSFALKDHRGRKVSLAKHTEGKVTVVAFIGTECPLVQLYGMRLTDLAKEYESKDVAFLAIDSNHQDTKPELVRFVSSMGITFPVLRDVKNMVADHFGATRTPEVFVLDRQHVVRYRGRIDDQYGIHQGVSFKRPKPERRDLAMAIDEVLADKPVTVPKTDFMGCLIGRAPEPKPDAGVNYSEHVAAIFNRHCVECHRPGEVAPFSMVKYEDFEGWGDMIREVVAEERMPPWHADPKHGQFSNDSRLTDSDKKLILDWVDAGCPPGDLSKAPTPPKFAKGWQLSERKQVFYMNKDKKPFKVPAEGEIEYKYFTVDPGFTEDKWVQAAEARAGNRAVVHHIIVFIEPPGEKKNAISFDGFLVATAPGARPMVLPDGYAKRIPKGSKLKFQMHYTPNGRETEDLSSVGLVYVDPATVKTVVRTEAAMNIIFKIPPGADDYPVDALRTFRQDTQLVSLYPHMHLRGKAFRYTARYPDGKQEILLDVPHYDFNWQNSYELAEPKLLPKGTELRCEALFDNSKSNPSNPNPDKPVTFGEQTSDEMMIGFADVAVPREADTAGRVVDKPRARKTSGDSSTSRERRKPNSAAALPRPAGAANR
;
A
#
# COMPACT_ATOMS: atom_id res chain seq x y z
N MET A 1 37.23 76.50 30.18
CA MET A 1 38.52 76.57 29.45
C MET A 1 38.57 75.31 28.58
N LYS A 2 38.26 75.36 27.27
CA LYS A 2 39.21 75.46 26.13
C LYS A 2 40.38 74.46 26.31
N HIS A 3 40.66 73.42 25.52
CA HIS A 3 40.50 73.11 24.08
C HIS A 3 40.54 71.56 23.88
N ALA A 4 39.69 70.97 23.02
CA ALA A 4 40.00 70.34 21.71
C ALA A 4 41.12 69.25 21.69
N LEU A 5 40.82 68.03 21.23
CA LEU A 5 41.21 67.48 19.90
C LEU A 5 40.88 65.96 19.74
N LEU A 6 40.53 65.64 18.49
CA LEU A 6 40.76 64.40 17.72
C LEU A 6 39.97 63.11 18.01
N ALA A 7 39.05 62.85 17.08
CA ALA A 7 38.54 61.54 16.72
C ALA A 7 39.63 60.73 15.99
N GLY A 8 39.80 59.47 16.38
CA GLY A 8 40.61 58.47 15.69
C GLY A 8 40.05 57.09 15.99
N LEU A 9 39.32 56.53 15.03
CA LEU A 9 38.71 55.19 15.09
C LEU A 9 39.82 54.16 14.84
N ALA A 10 40.23 53.41 15.88
CA ALA A 10 41.20 52.33 15.76
C ALA A 10 40.48 50.99 15.58
N LEU A 11 40.70 50.38 14.41
CA LEU A 11 40.26 49.05 14.02
C LEU A 11 41.12 48.00 14.75
N ALA A 12 40.55 47.26 15.71
CA ALA A 12 41.24 46.14 16.35
C ALA A 12 41.02 44.87 15.52
N VAL A 13 42.07 44.39 14.86
CA VAL A 13 42.12 43.08 14.20
C VAL A 13 42.39 42.02 15.28
N SER A 14 41.39 41.20 15.60
CA SER A 14 41.57 39.99 16.39
C SER A 14 42.01 38.83 15.50
N LEU A 15 43.27 38.43 15.60
CA LEU A 15 43.79 37.18 15.05
C LEU A 15 43.21 36.00 15.87
N SER A 16 42.22 35.31 15.32
CA SER A 16 41.75 34.03 15.86
C SER A 16 42.66 32.91 15.35
N VAL A 17 43.57 32.43 16.20
CA VAL A 17 44.33 31.21 15.96
C VAL A 17 43.37 30.03 16.10
N ALA A 18 43.05 29.39 14.98
CA ALA A 18 42.28 28.14 14.98
C ALA A 18 43.14 27.00 15.53
N ILE A 19 42.78 26.47 16.69
CA ILE A 19 43.30 25.22 17.22
C ILE A 19 42.67 24.10 16.40
N PRO A 20 43.43 23.17 15.79
CA PRO A 20 42.84 22.07 15.04
C PRO A 20 42.14 21.14 16.02
N SER A 21 40.81 21.05 15.87
CA SER A 21 39.96 20.08 16.56
C SER A 21 40.46 18.66 16.27
N SER A 22 40.60 17.89 17.34
CA SER A 22 41.06 16.52 17.38
C SER A 22 40.24 15.58 16.51
N ALA A 23 40.92 14.50 16.07
CA ALA A 23 40.53 13.23 15.43
C ALA A 23 39.08 12.66 15.49
N ALA A 24 38.10 13.31 16.10
CA ALA A 24 36.68 12.94 16.08
C ALA A 24 35.94 13.44 14.83
N ASP A 25 36.39 14.53 14.19
CA ASP A 25 35.81 15.00 12.91
C ASP A 25 36.31 14.23 11.68
N ALA A 26 37.24 13.28 11.85
CA ALA A 26 37.78 12.42 10.79
C ALA A 26 37.00 11.11 10.59
N ALA A 27 35.87 10.94 11.28
CA ALA A 27 34.99 9.76 11.17
C ALA A 27 33.74 10.00 10.29
N ALA A 28 33.63 11.14 9.61
CA ALA A 28 32.50 11.51 8.75
C ALA A 28 32.92 11.64 7.28
N ASP A 29 32.99 10.50 6.60
CA ASP A 29 32.69 10.22 5.17
C ASP A 29 33.52 9.03 4.68
N ARG A 30 33.11 7.83 5.09
CA ARG A 30 33.56 6.56 4.49
C ARG A 30 32.40 5.90 3.74
N SER A 31 31.48 6.69 3.19
CA SER A 31 30.22 6.18 2.63
C SER A 31 30.06 6.51 1.15
N GLY A 32 30.68 5.66 0.33
CA GLY A 32 29.96 5.06 -0.80
C GLY A 32 30.41 5.40 -2.21
N VAL A 33 31.09 6.52 -2.48
CA VAL A 33 31.63 6.84 -3.82
C VAL A 33 33.08 7.28 -3.66
N GLY A 34 33.95 6.87 -4.58
CA GLY A 34 35.39 7.14 -4.55
C GLY A 34 36.19 6.15 -3.69
N ILE A 35 35.52 5.24 -2.97
CA ILE A 35 36.19 4.19 -2.20
C ILE A 35 36.65 3.06 -3.12
N GLU A 36 37.87 2.57 -2.91
CA GLU A 36 38.38 1.37 -3.57
C GLU A 36 37.90 0.13 -2.82
N ILE A 37 37.22 -0.78 -3.53
CA ILE A 37 36.79 -2.06 -3.00
C ILE A 37 37.92 -3.07 -3.16
N ARG A 38 38.62 -3.36 -2.07
CA ARG A 38 39.53 -4.52 -1.98
C ARG A 38 38.84 -5.81 -2.42
N SER A 39 39.54 -6.59 -3.23
CA SER A 39 39.04 -7.89 -3.71
C SER A 39 38.73 -8.84 -2.55
N PHE A 40 37.60 -9.53 -2.68
CA PHE A 40 37.14 -10.60 -1.78
C PHE A 40 36.81 -11.86 -2.59
N ALA A 41 36.56 -12.98 -1.89
CA ALA A 41 36.07 -14.19 -2.52
C ALA A 41 35.03 -14.90 -1.64
N LEU A 42 33.83 -15.08 -2.17
CA LEU A 42 32.70 -15.73 -1.50
C LEU A 42 32.19 -16.90 -2.35
N LYS A 43 31.33 -17.72 -1.75
CA LYS A 43 30.62 -18.76 -2.50
C LYS A 43 29.36 -18.16 -3.13
N ASP A 44 29.11 -18.53 -4.39
CA ASP A 44 27.85 -18.23 -5.07
C ASP A 44 26.71 -19.17 -4.61
N HIS A 45 25.49 -18.90 -5.08
CA HIS A 45 24.30 -19.73 -4.85
C HIS A 45 24.49 -21.20 -5.27
N ARG A 46 25.41 -21.49 -6.20
CA ARG A 46 25.78 -22.85 -6.65
C ARG A 46 26.90 -23.48 -5.81
N GLY A 47 27.47 -22.74 -4.86
CA GLY A 47 28.58 -23.16 -4.01
C GLY A 47 29.97 -22.96 -4.62
N ARG A 48 30.07 -22.36 -5.81
CA ARG A 48 31.35 -22.06 -6.48
C ARG A 48 31.99 -20.84 -5.84
N LYS A 49 33.30 -20.87 -5.63
CA LYS A 49 34.05 -19.72 -5.13
C LYS A 49 34.23 -18.70 -6.26
N VAL A 50 33.71 -17.49 -6.08
CA VAL A 50 33.84 -16.37 -7.01
C VAL A 50 34.64 -15.28 -6.32
N SER A 51 35.67 -14.78 -7.00
CA SER A 51 36.49 -13.66 -6.55
C SER A 51 36.12 -12.42 -7.35
N LEU A 52 36.00 -11.27 -6.67
CA LEU A 52 35.76 -9.98 -7.34
C LEU A 52 36.82 -9.78 -8.44
N ALA A 53 38.11 -9.72 -8.05
CA ALA A 53 39.23 -9.51 -8.98
C ALA A 53 39.20 -10.39 -10.23
N LYS A 54 39.02 -11.70 -10.06
CA LYS A 54 39.04 -12.65 -11.19
C LYS A 54 37.80 -12.56 -12.08
N HIS A 55 36.63 -12.31 -11.49
CA HIS A 55 35.36 -12.27 -12.23
C HIS A 55 35.22 -10.98 -13.06
N THR A 56 35.84 -9.90 -12.60
CA THR A 56 35.64 -8.55 -13.13
C THR A 56 36.90 -7.95 -13.75
N GLU A 57 37.92 -8.76 -14.04
CA GLU A 57 39.20 -8.28 -14.55
C GLU A 57 39.01 -7.45 -15.83
N GLY A 58 39.50 -6.21 -15.82
CA GLY A 58 39.41 -5.27 -16.96
C GLY A 58 38.02 -4.69 -17.22
N LYS A 59 37.01 -4.99 -16.39
CA LYS A 59 35.61 -4.64 -16.64
C LYS A 59 35.08 -3.59 -15.67
N VAL A 60 34.12 -2.79 -16.14
CA VAL A 60 33.24 -2.03 -15.26
C VAL A 60 32.36 -3.04 -14.51
N THR A 61 32.14 -2.86 -13.21
CA THR A 61 31.44 -3.85 -12.39
C THR A 61 30.19 -3.27 -11.77
N VAL A 62 29.07 -3.96 -11.92
CA VAL A 62 27.86 -3.71 -11.13
C VAL A 62 27.80 -4.70 -9.98
N VAL A 63 27.71 -4.20 -8.76
CA VAL A 63 27.48 -4.98 -7.55
C VAL A 63 26.13 -4.60 -6.96
N ALA A 64 25.20 -5.56 -6.90
CA ALA A 64 23.86 -5.37 -6.35
C ALA A 64 23.70 -6.11 -5.01
N PHE A 65 23.42 -5.38 -3.94
CA PHE A 65 22.98 -5.96 -2.67
C PHE A 65 21.49 -6.28 -2.77
N ILE A 66 21.14 -7.55 -2.57
CA ILE A 66 19.78 -8.06 -2.73
C ILE A 66 19.39 -8.88 -1.50
N GLY A 67 18.09 -9.10 -1.34
CA GLY A 67 17.52 -9.94 -0.29
C GLY A 67 16.34 -10.72 -0.84
N THR A 68 16.19 -11.98 -0.42
CA THR A 68 15.19 -12.89 -1.02
C THR A 68 13.77 -12.54 -0.64
N GLU A 69 13.59 -11.86 0.49
CA GLU A 69 12.27 -11.48 1.02
C GLU A 69 11.94 -9.99 0.80
N CYS A 70 12.87 -9.17 0.31
CA CYS A 70 12.60 -7.75 0.08
C CYS A 70 11.59 -7.54 -1.08
N PRO A 71 10.43 -6.89 -0.85
CA PRO A 71 9.43 -6.68 -1.91
C PRO A 71 9.96 -5.89 -3.12
N LEU A 72 10.83 -4.90 -2.90
CA LEU A 72 11.43 -4.15 -4.01
C LEU A 72 12.41 -5.02 -4.82
N VAL A 73 13.17 -5.91 -4.17
CA VAL A 73 14.03 -6.86 -4.87
C VAL A 73 13.20 -7.83 -5.73
N GLN A 74 12.01 -8.23 -5.27
CA GLN A 74 11.09 -9.06 -6.05
C GLN A 74 10.63 -8.36 -7.35
N LEU A 75 10.45 -7.03 -7.31
CA LEU A 75 10.12 -6.22 -8.48
C LEU A 75 11.32 -5.96 -9.40
N TYR A 76 12.52 -5.84 -8.82
CA TYR A 76 13.75 -5.48 -9.56
C TYR A 76 14.59 -6.66 -10.04
N GLY A 77 14.34 -7.89 -9.55
CA GLY A 77 15.16 -9.06 -9.88
C GLY A 77 15.31 -9.32 -11.38
N MET A 78 14.20 -9.24 -12.14
CA MET A 78 14.23 -9.37 -13.60
C MET A 78 14.88 -8.15 -14.28
N ARG A 79 14.66 -6.93 -13.77
CA ARG A 79 15.29 -5.72 -14.30
C ARG A 79 16.82 -5.78 -14.23
N LEU A 80 17.37 -6.32 -13.13
CA LEU A 80 18.81 -6.56 -13.00
C LEU A 80 19.31 -7.59 -14.02
N THR A 81 18.55 -8.66 -14.25
CA THR A 81 18.85 -9.66 -15.30
C THR A 81 18.84 -9.03 -16.70
N ASP A 82 17.88 -8.18 -17.00
CA ASP A 82 17.78 -7.53 -18.31
C ASP A 82 18.89 -6.52 -18.55
N LEU A 83 19.25 -5.73 -17.52
CA LEU A 83 20.43 -4.87 -17.56
C LEU A 83 21.71 -5.70 -17.76
N ALA A 84 21.87 -6.82 -17.06
CA ALA A 84 23.03 -7.68 -17.23
C ALA A 84 23.16 -8.20 -18.68
N LYS A 85 22.04 -8.54 -19.33
CA LYS A 85 22.02 -8.93 -20.76
C LYS A 85 22.32 -7.75 -21.69
N GLU A 86 21.74 -6.58 -21.43
CA GLU A 86 21.95 -5.34 -22.23
C GLU A 86 23.43 -4.95 -22.29
N TYR A 87 24.17 -5.18 -21.21
CA TYR A 87 25.58 -4.81 -21.06
C TYR A 87 26.57 -5.98 -21.21
N GLU A 88 26.09 -7.19 -21.47
CA GLU A 88 26.93 -8.41 -21.55
C GLU A 88 28.06 -8.28 -22.60
N SER A 89 27.79 -7.58 -23.71
CA SER A 89 28.75 -7.33 -24.79
C SER A 89 29.62 -6.09 -24.60
N LYS A 90 29.49 -5.35 -23.49
CA LYS A 90 30.08 -4.01 -23.29
C LYS A 90 31.13 -3.93 -22.18
N ASP A 91 31.97 -4.94 -21.99
CA ASP A 91 32.99 -4.97 -20.90
C ASP A 91 32.44 -4.63 -19.51
N VAL A 92 31.19 -5.02 -19.23
CA VAL A 92 30.56 -4.91 -17.92
C VAL A 92 30.39 -6.29 -17.29
N ALA A 93 30.71 -6.41 -16.01
CA ALA A 93 30.45 -7.60 -15.21
C ALA A 93 29.36 -7.30 -14.16
N PHE A 94 28.44 -8.25 -13.97
CA PHE A 94 27.44 -8.19 -12.90
C PHE A 94 27.76 -9.20 -11.80
N LEU A 95 27.47 -8.78 -10.57
CA LEU A 95 27.52 -9.56 -9.36
C LEU A 95 26.37 -9.14 -8.45
N ALA A 96 25.68 -10.08 -7.80
CA ALA A 96 24.83 -9.76 -6.67
C ALA A 96 25.38 -10.36 -5.38
N ILE A 97 25.03 -9.75 -4.25
CA ILE A 97 25.44 -10.18 -2.93
C ILE A 97 24.20 -10.18 -2.04
N ASP A 98 23.90 -11.35 -1.48
CA ASP A 98 22.95 -11.51 -0.39
C ASP A 98 23.73 -11.48 0.93
N SER A 99 23.53 -10.39 1.68
CA SER A 99 24.13 -10.14 2.99
C SER A 99 23.12 -10.28 4.12
N ASN A 100 21.92 -10.82 3.86
CA ASN A 100 20.93 -11.01 4.91
C ASN A 100 21.23 -12.27 5.72
N HIS A 101 21.20 -12.14 7.04
CA HIS A 101 21.42 -13.25 7.96
C HIS A 101 20.28 -14.28 7.88
N GLN A 102 19.05 -13.79 7.78
CA GLN A 102 17.82 -14.58 7.73
C GLN A 102 17.64 -15.36 6.41
N ASP A 103 18.22 -14.90 5.31
CA ASP A 103 18.04 -15.51 3.99
C ASP A 103 18.78 -16.86 3.93
N THR A 104 18.05 -17.96 3.73
CA THR A 104 18.66 -19.29 3.65
C THR A 104 19.19 -19.59 2.24
N LYS A 105 20.19 -20.48 2.15
CA LYS A 105 20.72 -20.90 0.83
C LYS A 105 19.63 -21.48 -0.09
N PRO A 106 18.71 -22.36 0.36
CA PRO A 106 17.61 -22.83 -0.48
C PRO A 106 16.70 -21.72 -0.99
N GLU A 107 16.41 -20.69 -0.19
CA GLU A 107 15.63 -19.52 -0.63
C GLU A 107 16.37 -18.73 -1.69
N LEU A 108 17.65 -18.45 -1.47
CA LEU A 108 18.51 -17.76 -2.44
C LEU A 108 18.55 -18.49 -3.79
N VAL A 109 18.68 -19.82 -3.78
CA VAL A 109 18.66 -20.63 -5.01
C VAL A 109 17.32 -20.54 -5.72
N ARG A 110 16.20 -20.63 -4.98
CA ARG A 110 14.86 -20.49 -5.55
C ARG A 110 14.66 -19.10 -6.15
N PHE A 111 15.05 -18.06 -5.42
CA PHE A 111 14.97 -16.66 -5.84
C PHE A 111 15.75 -16.42 -7.15
N VAL A 112 17.02 -16.85 -7.20
CA VAL A 112 17.87 -16.73 -8.39
C VAL A 112 17.21 -17.40 -9.59
N SER A 113 16.69 -18.62 -9.40
CA SER A 113 16.00 -19.36 -10.46
C SER A 113 14.70 -18.69 -10.89
N SER A 114 13.91 -18.14 -9.96
CA SER A 114 12.62 -17.52 -10.27
C SER A 114 12.75 -16.19 -10.99
N MET A 115 13.86 -15.47 -10.76
CA MET A 115 14.18 -14.19 -11.40
C MET A 115 14.99 -14.35 -12.70
N GLY A 116 15.36 -15.58 -13.05
CA GLY A 116 16.18 -15.86 -14.23
C GLY A 116 17.58 -15.25 -14.16
N ILE A 117 18.13 -15.02 -12.97
CA ILE A 117 19.43 -14.36 -12.78
C ILE A 117 20.53 -15.28 -13.33
N THR A 118 21.29 -14.76 -14.30
CA THR A 118 22.35 -15.51 -15.02
C THR A 118 23.75 -15.27 -14.46
N PHE A 119 23.95 -14.17 -13.72
CA PHE A 119 25.22 -13.80 -13.12
C PHE A 119 25.37 -14.36 -11.69
N PRO A 120 26.60 -14.39 -11.11
CA PRO A 120 26.80 -14.93 -9.78
C PRO A 120 26.09 -14.11 -8.70
N VAL A 121 25.44 -14.82 -7.77
CA VAL A 121 24.86 -14.26 -6.55
C VAL A 121 25.60 -14.86 -5.38
N LEU A 122 26.35 -14.04 -4.66
CA LEU A 122 27.23 -14.41 -3.57
C LEU A 122 26.52 -14.31 -2.23
N ARG A 123 26.98 -15.10 -1.25
CA ARG A 123 26.42 -15.07 0.10
C ARG A 123 27.45 -14.52 1.10
N ASP A 124 27.09 -13.43 1.77
CA ASP A 124 27.89 -12.68 2.74
C ASP A 124 27.25 -12.73 4.13
N VAL A 125 27.14 -13.95 4.68
CA VAL A 125 26.44 -14.22 5.97
C VAL A 125 27.05 -13.47 7.16
N LYS A 126 28.32 -13.08 7.06
CA LYS A 126 29.05 -12.34 8.10
C LYS A 126 29.10 -10.83 7.84
N ASN A 127 28.38 -10.36 6.84
CA ASN A 127 28.22 -8.93 6.57
C ASN A 127 29.49 -8.16 6.19
N MET A 128 30.64 -8.83 6.07
CA MET A 128 31.95 -8.21 5.87
C MET A 128 32.02 -7.45 4.55
N VAL A 129 31.37 -7.96 3.49
CA VAL A 129 31.37 -7.29 2.19
C VAL A 129 30.39 -6.13 2.20
N ALA A 130 29.19 -6.30 2.75
CA ALA A 130 28.27 -5.19 2.94
C ALA A 130 28.89 -4.03 3.73
N ASP A 131 29.60 -4.32 4.83
CA ASP A 131 30.26 -3.30 5.66
C ASP A 131 31.37 -2.57 4.91
N HIS A 132 32.12 -3.29 4.08
CA HIS A 132 33.18 -2.72 3.26
C HIS A 132 32.66 -1.80 2.16
N PHE A 133 31.50 -2.11 1.58
CA PHE A 133 30.79 -1.20 0.66
C PHE A 133 30.04 -0.08 1.42
N GLY A 134 29.84 -0.23 2.73
CA GLY A 134 28.93 0.58 3.51
C GLY A 134 27.47 0.40 3.10
N ALA A 135 27.11 -0.74 2.50
CA ALA A 135 25.76 -1.07 2.07
C ALA A 135 24.86 -1.32 3.28
N THR A 136 23.63 -0.80 3.23
CA THR A 136 22.70 -0.84 4.37
C THR A 136 21.32 -1.35 4.00
N ARG A 137 20.94 -1.34 2.71
CA ARG A 137 19.61 -1.78 2.27
C ARG A 137 19.67 -2.69 1.06
N THR A 138 18.52 -3.28 0.74
CA THR A 138 18.26 -4.06 -0.46
C THR A 138 16.96 -3.57 -1.14
N PRO A 139 16.92 -3.38 -2.48
CA PRO A 139 18.06 -3.38 -3.38
C PRO A 139 18.91 -2.11 -3.22
N GLU A 140 20.22 -2.27 -3.21
CA GLU A 140 21.19 -1.16 -3.30
C GLU A 140 22.26 -1.56 -4.31
N VAL A 141 22.54 -0.69 -5.29
CA VAL A 141 23.47 -1.00 -6.39
C VAL A 141 24.67 -0.07 -6.41
N PHE A 142 25.81 -0.64 -6.79
CA PHE A 142 27.09 0.04 -6.89
C PHE A 142 27.68 -0.18 -8.29
N VAL A 143 28.23 0.86 -8.90
CA VAL A 143 29.06 0.74 -10.13
C VAL A 143 30.50 1.01 -9.75
N LEU A 144 31.37 0.03 -10.02
CA LEU A 144 32.81 0.13 -9.86
C LEU A 144 33.46 0.35 -11.22
N ASP A 145 34.50 1.17 -11.28
CA ASP A 145 35.36 1.24 -12.44
C ASP A 145 36.31 0.02 -12.54
N ARG A 146 37.19 0.04 -13.54
CA ARG A 146 38.16 -1.04 -13.81
C ARG A 146 39.22 -1.19 -12.72
N GLN A 147 39.33 -0.23 -11.81
CA GLN A 147 40.21 -0.24 -10.63
C GLN A 147 39.44 -0.58 -9.34
N HIS A 148 38.18 -1.00 -9.45
CA HIS A 148 37.28 -1.28 -8.31
C HIS A 148 37.00 -0.08 -7.42
N VAL A 149 37.13 1.13 -7.95
CA VAL A 149 36.69 2.35 -7.26
C VAL A 149 35.21 2.55 -7.52
N VAL A 150 34.43 2.76 -6.46
CA VAL A 150 33.00 3.03 -6.59
C VAL A 150 32.78 4.38 -7.28
N ARG A 151 32.05 4.40 -8.38
CA ARG A 151 31.66 5.60 -9.13
C ARG A 151 30.19 5.95 -8.98
N TYR A 152 29.37 4.97 -8.61
CA TYR A 152 27.94 5.16 -8.34
C TYR A 152 27.48 4.30 -7.17
N ARG A 153 26.58 4.83 -6.35
CA ARG A 153 25.86 4.12 -5.29
C ARG A 153 24.41 4.59 -5.25
N GLY A 154 23.45 3.70 -5.38
CA GLY A 154 22.04 4.09 -5.21
C GLY A 154 21.02 3.09 -5.73
N ARG A 155 19.93 3.61 -6.28
CA ARG A 155 18.82 2.83 -6.83
C ARG A 155 19.10 2.33 -8.25
N ILE A 156 18.28 1.40 -8.72
CA ILE A 156 18.34 0.88 -10.09
C ILE A 156 17.72 1.88 -11.08
N ASP A 157 16.50 2.30 -10.79
CA ASP A 157 15.72 3.32 -11.50
C ASP A 157 14.66 3.91 -10.54
N ASP A 158 13.77 4.77 -11.05
CA ASP A 158 12.71 5.41 -10.27
C ASP A 158 11.32 4.78 -10.41
N GLN A 159 11.23 3.57 -10.97
CA GLN A 159 9.95 2.93 -11.20
C GLN A 159 9.25 2.49 -9.91
N TYR A 160 10.01 2.00 -8.92
CA TYR A 160 9.47 1.50 -7.66
C TYR A 160 10.10 2.21 -6.47
N GLY A 161 9.34 2.36 -5.39
CA GLY A 161 9.86 2.89 -4.14
C GLY A 161 8.85 2.88 -3.02
N ILE A 162 9.26 3.45 -1.90
CA ILE A 162 8.42 3.70 -0.73
C ILE A 162 8.52 5.19 -0.45
N HIS A 163 7.46 5.83 0.03
CA HIS A 163 7.47 7.22 0.45
C HIS A 163 6.50 7.39 1.62
N GLN A 164 6.99 7.90 2.75
CA GLN A 164 6.18 8.06 3.96
C GLN A 164 5.44 6.76 4.35
N GLY A 165 6.08 5.60 4.15
CA GLY A 165 5.50 4.28 4.40
C GLY A 165 4.61 3.72 3.30
N VAL A 166 4.22 4.52 2.33
CA VAL A 166 3.40 4.12 1.18
C VAL A 166 4.29 3.59 0.07
N SER A 167 4.07 2.35 -0.36
CA SER A 167 4.76 1.79 -1.53
C SER A 167 4.16 2.35 -2.82
N PHE A 168 4.99 2.65 -3.81
CA PHE A 168 4.53 3.15 -5.11
C PHE A 168 5.17 2.38 -6.28
N LYS A 169 4.43 2.34 -7.39
CA LYS A 169 4.84 1.75 -8.67
C LYS A 169 4.43 2.68 -9.81
N ARG A 170 5.42 3.22 -10.52
CA ARG A 170 5.19 3.95 -11.77
C ARG A 170 4.93 2.98 -12.92
N PRO A 171 4.14 3.38 -13.93
CA PRO A 171 3.92 2.56 -15.13
C PRO A 171 5.23 2.20 -15.84
N LYS A 172 6.22 3.11 -15.82
CA LYS A 172 7.55 2.94 -16.40
C LYS A 172 8.57 3.82 -15.65
N PRO A 173 9.88 3.52 -15.71
CA PRO A 173 10.90 4.43 -15.19
C PRO A 173 10.96 5.71 -16.05
N GLU A 174 11.11 6.85 -15.39
CA GLU A 174 11.45 8.13 -16.02
C GLU A 174 12.97 8.34 -16.05
N ARG A 175 13.69 7.74 -15.08
CA ARG A 175 15.15 7.71 -15.01
C ARG A 175 15.67 6.29 -14.84
N ARG A 176 16.68 5.92 -15.64
CA ARG A 176 17.41 4.64 -15.54
C ARG A 176 18.77 4.85 -14.86
N ASP A 177 18.78 5.28 -13.61
CA ASP A 177 19.99 5.79 -12.94
C ASP A 177 21.18 4.82 -12.97
N LEU A 178 20.96 3.51 -12.77
CA LEU A 178 22.02 2.51 -12.89
C LEU A 178 22.58 2.42 -14.31
N ALA A 179 21.72 2.38 -15.34
CA ALA A 179 22.17 2.31 -16.74
C ALA A 179 22.96 3.57 -17.13
N MET A 180 22.47 4.75 -16.74
CA MET A 180 23.16 6.03 -16.95
C MET A 180 24.56 6.02 -16.32
N ALA A 181 24.68 5.56 -15.06
CA ALA A 181 25.96 5.47 -14.39
C ALA A 181 26.93 4.48 -15.07
N ILE A 182 26.43 3.32 -15.52
CA ILE A 182 27.25 2.35 -16.26
C ILE A 182 27.78 2.98 -17.56
N ASP A 183 26.91 3.64 -18.34
CA ASP A 183 27.28 4.28 -19.60
C ASP A 183 28.33 5.39 -19.41
N GLU A 184 28.19 6.19 -18.35
CA GLU A 184 29.14 7.26 -18.01
C GLU A 184 30.51 6.71 -17.63
N VAL A 185 30.56 5.65 -16.79
CA VAL A 185 31.83 5.00 -16.41
C VAL A 185 32.47 4.29 -17.60
N LEU A 186 31.68 3.63 -18.47
CA LEU A 186 32.20 3.00 -19.70
C LEU A 186 32.82 4.03 -20.66
N ALA A 187 32.27 5.24 -20.69
CA ALA A 187 32.78 6.35 -21.49
C ALA A 187 33.93 7.12 -20.82
N ASP A 188 34.46 6.62 -19.68
CA ASP A 188 35.48 7.26 -18.85
C ASP A 188 35.10 8.70 -18.43
N LYS A 189 33.80 8.95 -18.24
CA LYS A 189 33.24 10.22 -17.75
C LYS A 189 32.92 10.13 -16.27
N PRO A 190 33.01 11.24 -15.52
CA PRO A 190 32.44 11.31 -14.17
C PRO A 190 30.94 11.00 -14.22
N VAL A 191 30.45 10.24 -13.23
CA VAL A 191 29.02 9.96 -13.11
C VAL A 191 28.29 11.24 -12.71
N THR A 192 27.29 11.65 -13.48
CA THR A 192 26.59 12.94 -13.30
C THR A 192 25.84 12.97 -11.96
N VAL A 193 25.23 11.85 -11.58
CA VAL A 193 24.53 11.67 -10.31
C VAL A 193 25.14 10.47 -9.59
N PRO A 194 26.27 10.66 -8.87
CA PRO A 194 27.03 9.54 -8.30
C PRO A 194 26.32 8.87 -7.11
N LYS A 195 25.34 9.55 -6.52
CA LYS A 195 24.52 9.02 -5.43
C LYS A 195 23.05 9.33 -5.66
N THR A 196 22.19 8.33 -5.51
CA THR A 196 20.73 8.50 -5.50
C THR A 196 20.16 7.94 -4.21
N ASP A 197 19.02 8.47 -3.78
CA ASP A 197 18.27 7.86 -2.68
C ASP A 197 17.75 6.50 -3.12
N PHE A 198 17.95 5.50 -2.27
CA PHE A 198 17.47 4.14 -2.49
C PHE A 198 16.62 3.72 -1.30
N MET A 199 15.41 3.27 -1.60
CA MET A 199 14.45 2.75 -0.64
C MET A 199 14.52 1.23 -0.66
N GLY A 200 14.25 0.58 0.47
CA GLY A 200 14.35 -0.87 0.56
C GLY A 200 14.42 -1.41 1.97
N CYS A 201 14.48 -2.72 2.09
CA CYS A 201 14.62 -3.40 3.37
C CYS A 201 16.04 -3.22 3.88
N LEU A 202 16.21 -2.99 5.19
CA LEU A 202 17.53 -3.03 5.82
C LEU A 202 18.18 -4.41 5.62
N ILE A 203 19.49 -4.43 5.42
CA ILE A 203 20.26 -5.68 5.40
C ILE A 203 20.19 -6.28 6.80
N GLY A 204 19.59 -7.47 6.93
CA GLY A 204 19.44 -8.14 8.21
C GLY A 204 20.78 -8.63 8.72
N ARG A 205 21.33 -7.94 9.73
CA ARG A 205 22.62 -8.29 10.34
C ARG A 205 22.44 -9.43 11.34
N ALA A 206 23.51 -10.17 11.59
CA ALA A 206 23.49 -11.18 12.64
C ALA A 206 23.21 -10.51 14.01
N PRO A 207 22.18 -10.93 14.76
CA PRO A 207 21.88 -10.34 16.05
C PRO A 207 22.99 -10.66 17.07
N GLU A 208 23.28 -9.69 17.94
CA GLU A 208 24.18 -9.86 19.10
C GLU A 208 23.34 -9.78 20.39
N PRO A 209 22.65 -10.88 20.77
CA PRO A 209 21.70 -10.86 21.89
C PRO A 209 22.41 -10.63 23.22
N LYS A 210 21.80 -9.79 24.07
CA LYS A 210 22.20 -9.53 25.46
C LYS A 210 21.22 -10.25 26.39
N PRO A 211 21.52 -11.48 26.86
CA PRO A 211 20.56 -12.28 27.63
C PRO A 211 20.14 -11.65 28.96
N ASP A 212 21.03 -10.85 29.57
CA ASP A 212 20.82 -10.22 30.87
C ASP A 212 20.12 -8.84 30.78
N ALA A 213 19.61 -8.46 29.60
CA ALA A 213 18.96 -7.17 29.38
C ALA A 213 17.57 -7.03 30.03
N GLY A 214 17.05 -8.08 30.67
CA GLY A 214 15.75 -8.06 31.35
C GLY A 214 14.53 -8.10 30.42
N VAL A 215 14.74 -8.22 29.10
CA VAL A 215 13.71 -8.36 28.07
C VAL A 215 14.10 -9.48 27.11
N ASN A 216 13.12 -10.27 26.64
CA ASN A 216 13.35 -11.37 25.69
C ASN A 216 12.09 -11.68 24.87
N TYR A 217 12.27 -12.39 23.75
CA TYR A 217 11.17 -12.74 22.87
C TYR A 217 10.10 -13.58 23.57
N SER A 218 10.48 -14.72 24.15
CA SER A 218 9.53 -15.71 24.68
C SER A 218 8.57 -15.18 25.73
N GLU A 219 9.08 -14.45 26.71
CA GLU A 219 8.32 -14.03 27.89
C GLU A 219 7.67 -12.66 27.69
N HIS A 220 8.17 -11.82 26.79
CA HIS A 220 7.77 -10.42 26.67
C HIS A 220 7.15 -10.06 25.30
N VAL A 221 7.78 -10.45 24.18
CA VAL A 221 7.41 -9.94 22.85
C VAL A 221 6.51 -10.89 22.07
N ALA A 222 6.66 -12.20 22.25
CA ALA A 222 5.94 -13.22 21.48
C ALA A 222 4.41 -13.05 21.55
N ALA A 223 3.86 -12.70 22.71
CA ALA A 223 2.42 -12.45 22.88
C ALA A 223 1.95 -11.23 22.05
N ILE A 224 2.78 -10.19 21.96
CA ILE A 224 2.49 -8.98 21.18
C ILE A 224 2.48 -9.33 19.69
N PHE A 225 3.51 -10.03 19.20
CA PHE A 225 3.59 -10.43 17.80
C PHE A 225 2.45 -11.36 17.41
N ASN A 226 2.12 -12.34 18.26
CA ASN A 226 0.97 -13.22 18.07
C ASN A 226 -0.35 -12.43 17.90
N ARG A 227 -0.52 -11.33 18.64
CA ARG A 227 -1.74 -10.51 18.63
C ARG A 227 -1.80 -9.55 17.44
N HIS A 228 -0.68 -8.94 17.05
CA HIS A 228 -0.64 -7.82 16.11
C HIS A 228 -0.01 -8.13 14.75
N CYS A 229 0.88 -9.12 14.66
CA CYS A 229 1.75 -9.30 13.51
C CYS A 229 1.52 -10.62 12.78
N VAL A 230 1.38 -11.73 13.52
CA VAL A 230 1.37 -13.09 12.94
C VAL A 230 0.17 -13.34 12.03
N GLU A 231 -0.92 -12.59 12.15
CA GLU A 231 -2.05 -12.68 11.23
C GLU A 231 -1.62 -12.43 9.77
N CYS A 232 -0.80 -11.40 9.55
CA CYS A 232 -0.27 -11.05 8.24
C CYS A 232 1.09 -11.69 7.98
N HIS A 233 1.93 -11.82 9.01
CA HIS A 233 3.27 -12.43 8.97
C HIS A 233 3.24 -13.92 9.22
N ARG A 234 2.55 -14.64 8.34
CA ARG A 234 2.54 -16.11 8.32
C ARG A 234 2.62 -16.63 6.88
N PRO A 235 3.12 -17.85 6.67
CA PRO A 235 3.28 -18.40 5.33
C PRO A 235 2.01 -18.33 4.48
N GLY A 236 2.13 -17.74 3.29
CA GLY A 236 1.06 -17.64 2.31
C GLY A 236 0.13 -16.44 2.45
N GLU A 237 0.31 -15.58 3.45
CA GLU A 237 -0.39 -14.29 3.58
C GLU A 237 0.43 -13.13 2.99
N VAL A 238 -0.02 -11.90 3.21
CA VAL A 238 0.46 -10.69 2.51
C VAL A 238 1.90 -10.30 2.85
N ALA A 239 2.39 -10.63 4.05
CA ALA A 239 3.71 -10.19 4.47
C ALA A 239 4.83 -10.99 3.77
N PRO A 240 6.00 -10.36 3.52
CA PRO A 240 7.10 -11.00 2.80
C PRO A 240 7.79 -12.14 3.56
N PHE A 241 7.65 -12.21 4.89
CA PHE A 241 8.31 -13.19 5.75
C PHE A 241 7.40 -13.65 6.90
N SER A 242 7.76 -14.79 7.49
CA SER A 242 7.02 -15.43 8.60
C SER A 242 7.49 -14.90 9.96
N MET A 243 6.54 -14.56 10.84
CA MET A 243 6.79 -14.27 12.25
C MET A 243 6.26 -15.37 13.18
N VAL A 244 5.97 -16.56 12.64
CA VAL A 244 5.43 -17.69 13.42
C VAL A 244 6.51 -18.33 14.31
N LYS A 245 7.76 -18.36 13.83
CA LYS A 245 8.90 -18.91 14.57
C LYS A 245 9.98 -17.85 14.69
N TYR A 246 10.62 -17.80 15.85
CA TYR A 246 11.62 -16.79 16.17
C TYR A 246 12.80 -16.80 15.17
N GLU A 247 13.26 -17.99 14.78
CA GLU A 247 14.38 -18.17 13.86
C GLU A 247 14.06 -17.68 12.43
N ASP A 248 12.77 -17.58 12.07
CA ASP A 248 12.36 -17.09 10.75
C ASP A 248 12.57 -15.57 10.63
N PHE A 249 12.64 -14.83 11.75
CA PHE A 249 12.66 -13.36 11.71
C PHE A 249 13.69 -12.66 12.60
N GLU A 250 14.52 -13.36 13.36
CA GLU A 250 15.47 -12.72 14.30
C GLU A 250 16.42 -11.71 13.64
N GLY A 251 16.74 -11.90 12.34
CA GLY A 251 17.54 -10.96 11.55
C GLY A 251 16.83 -9.67 11.13
N TRP A 252 15.52 -9.52 11.40
CA TRP A 252 14.73 -8.35 11.01
C TRP A 252 14.66 -7.26 12.08
N GLY A 253 15.39 -7.38 13.21
CA GLY A 253 15.30 -6.46 14.35
C GLY A 253 15.34 -4.99 13.97
N ASP A 254 16.30 -4.55 13.15
CA ASP A 254 16.43 -3.15 12.73
C ASP A 254 15.25 -2.68 11.88
N MET A 255 14.74 -3.54 10.99
CA MET A 255 13.55 -3.23 10.19
C MET A 255 12.31 -3.16 11.08
N ILE A 256 12.16 -4.07 12.05
CA ILE A 256 11.08 -4.05 13.04
C ILE A 256 11.11 -2.74 13.82
N ARG A 257 12.29 -2.31 14.29
CA ARG A 257 12.46 -1.00 14.93
C ARG A 257 12.00 0.14 14.04
N GLU A 258 12.45 0.18 12.78
CA GLU A 258 12.12 1.24 11.84
C GLU A 258 10.59 1.35 11.64
N VAL A 259 9.93 0.23 11.32
CA VAL A 259 8.48 0.24 11.03
C VAL A 259 7.62 0.51 12.26
N VAL A 260 8.05 0.08 13.46
CA VAL A 260 7.33 0.30 14.71
C VAL A 260 7.52 1.74 15.21
N ALA A 261 8.74 2.27 15.14
CA ALA A 261 9.05 3.64 15.57
C ALA A 261 8.39 4.69 14.65
N GLU A 262 8.29 4.39 13.35
CA GLU A 262 7.59 5.24 12.37
C GLU A 262 6.07 4.96 12.28
N GLU A 263 5.55 4.05 13.12
CA GLU A 263 4.13 3.65 13.14
C GLU A 263 3.56 3.17 11.79
N ARG A 264 4.43 2.66 10.91
CA ARG A 264 4.03 2.03 9.65
C ARG A 264 3.44 0.64 9.86
N MET A 265 3.79 0.01 10.97
CA MET A 265 3.27 -1.31 11.34
C MET A 265 2.76 -1.31 12.79
N PRO A 266 1.62 -1.97 13.06
CA PRO A 266 0.64 -2.47 12.08
C PRO A 266 -0.05 -1.33 11.30
N PRO A 267 -0.42 -1.55 10.03
CA PRO A 267 -0.98 -0.51 9.17
C PRO A 267 -2.45 -0.25 9.54
N TRP A 268 -2.69 0.70 10.46
CA TRP A 268 -4.04 1.06 10.92
C TRP A 268 -4.53 2.39 10.36
N HIS A 269 -3.65 3.39 10.25
CA HIS A 269 -3.87 4.72 9.66
C HIS A 269 -4.99 5.59 10.27
N ALA A 270 -5.89 5.09 11.12
CA ALA A 270 -6.91 5.88 11.77
C ALA A 270 -6.43 6.60 13.04
N ASP A 271 -6.89 7.84 13.25
CA ASP A 271 -6.58 8.63 14.45
C ASP A 271 -7.27 8.02 15.68
N PRO A 272 -6.53 7.66 16.76
CA PRO A 272 -7.08 7.18 18.04
C PRO A 272 -8.21 8.01 18.63
N LYS A 273 -8.24 9.31 18.35
CA LYS A 273 -9.17 10.26 18.99
C LYS A 273 -10.60 10.09 18.52
N HIS A 274 -10.82 9.34 17.44
CA HIS A 274 -12.10 9.23 16.76
C HIS A 274 -12.51 7.77 16.56
N GLY A 275 -13.76 7.46 16.91
CA GLY A 275 -14.29 6.10 16.82
C GLY A 275 -13.71 5.13 17.85
N GLN A 276 -14.30 3.95 17.93
CA GLN A 276 -13.78 2.80 18.67
C GLN A 276 -14.05 1.57 17.81
N PHE A 277 -13.00 0.80 17.53
CA PHE A 277 -13.05 -0.25 16.54
C PHE A 277 -12.65 -1.59 17.13
N SER A 278 -13.44 -2.64 16.86
CA SER A 278 -13.16 -4.01 17.34
C SER A 278 -11.91 -4.60 16.70
N ASN A 279 -11.55 -4.11 15.52
CA ASN A 279 -10.43 -4.58 14.72
C ASN A 279 -9.20 -3.65 14.77
N ASP A 280 -9.14 -2.74 15.76
CA ASP A 280 -7.99 -1.85 15.98
C ASP A 280 -6.70 -2.67 16.14
N SER A 281 -5.79 -2.52 15.18
CA SER A 281 -4.56 -3.30 15.10
C SER A 281 -3.37 -2.62 15.76
N ARG A 282 -3.51 -1.38 16.27
CA ARG A 282 -2.39 -0.59 16.78
C ARG A 282 -1.70 -1.23 17.98
N LEU A 283 -0.40 -0.97 18.08
CA LEU A 283 0.38 -1.27 19.28
C LEU A 283 0.12 -0.22 20.36
N THR A 284 -0.02 -0.66 21.61
CA THR A 284 0.00 0.26 22.75
C THR A 284 1.40 0.83 22.96
N ASP A 285 1.52 1.98 23.64
CA ASP A 285 2.84 2.57 23.93
C ASP A 285 3.76 1.61 24.71
N SER A 286 3.17 0.81 25.60
CA SER A 286 3.89 -0.23 26.34
C SER A 286 4.36 -1.36 25.41
N ASP A 287 3.51 -1.81 24.49
CA ASP A 287 3.89 -2.85 23.52
C ASP A 287 5.01 -2.34 22.60
N LYS A 288 4.89 -1.12 22.08
CA LYS A 288 5.93 -0.46 21.26
C LYS A 288 7.25 -0.41 22.01
N LYS A 289 7.23 0.11 23.25
CA LYS A 289 8.43 0.20 24.08
C LYS A 289 9.08 -1.17 24.28
N LEU A 290 8.31 -2.20 24.59
CA LEU A 290 8.83 -3.54 24.85
C LEU A 290 9.49 -4.16 23.60
N ILE A 291 8.90 -3.93 22.42
CA ILE A 291 9.50 -4.35 21.14
C ILE A 291 10.81 -3.59 20.91
N LEU A 292 10.84 -2.27 21.10
CA LEU A 292 12.03 -1.47 20.87
C LEU A 292 13.16 -1.82 21.84
N ASP A 293 12.86 -1.98 23.13
CA ASP A 293 13.81 -2.42 24.15
C ASP A 293 14.39 -3.80 23.80
N TRP A 294 13.54 -4.73 23.31
CA TRP A 294 13.97 -6.06 22.87
C TRP A 294 14.91 -5.99 21.65
N VAL A 295 14.63 -5.13 20.68
CA VAL A 295 15.55 -4.91 19.55
C VAL A 295 16.86 -4.28 20.03
N ASP A 296 16.84 -3.31 20.95
CA ASP A 296 18.06 -2.65 21.51
C ASP A 296 18.93 -3.65 22.30
N ALA A 297 18.30 -4.68 22.85
CA ALA A 297 18.95 -5.80 23.51
C ALA A 297 19.56 -6.82 22.52
N GLY A 298 19.45 -6.62 21.20
CA GLY A 298 19.93 -7.56 20.19
C GLY A 298 18.99 -8.75 19.99
N CYS A 299 17.68 -8.53 20.17
CA CYS A 299 16.62 -9.50 19.96
C CYS A 299 16.73 -10.81 20.79
N PRO A 300 17.15 -10.81 22.08
CA PRO A 300 17.40 -12.06 22.81
C PRO A 300 16.17 -13.01 22.80
N PRO A 301 16.35 -14.31 22.47
CA PRO A 301 15.24 -15.24 22.35
C PRO A 301 14.57 -15.55 23.68
N GLY A 302 15.35 -15.65 24.77
CA GLY A 302 14.90 -16.24 26.02
C GLY A 302 14.72 -17.76 25.91
N ASP A 303 13.95 -18.35 26.82
CA ASP A 303 13.60 -19.77 26.74
C ASP A 303 12.42 -19.96 25.78
N LEU A 304 12.69 -20.39 24.54
CA LEU A 304 11.68 -20.59 23.49
C LEU A 304 10.58 -21.60 23.89
N SER A 305 10.82 -22.48 24.86
CA SER A 305 9.79 -23.40 25.37
C SER A 305 8.72 -22.70 26.21
N LYS A 306 9.01 -21.50 26.73
CA LYS A 306 8.07 -20.65 27.45
C LYS A 306 7.28 -19.70 26.56
N ALA A 307 7.64 -19.60 25.28
CA ALA A 307 6.94 -18.71 24.36
C ALA A 307 5.45 -19.14 24.25
N PRO A 308 4.50 -18.19 24.23
CA PRO A 308 3.10 -18.50 24.01
C PRO A 308 2.92 -19.17 22.64
N THR A 309 2.06 -20.19 22.60
CA THR A 309 1.72 -20.88 21.35
C THR A 309 1.17 -19.87 20.34
N PRO A 310 1.73 -19.80 19.10
CA PRO A 310 1.19 -18.93 18.06
C PRO A 310 -0.28 -19.24 17.75
N PRO A 311 -1.08 -18.24 17.33
CA PRO A 311 -2.47 -18.47 16.97
C PRO A 311 -2.58 -19.50 15.85
N LYS A 312 -3.60 -20.36 15.93
CA LYS A 312 -3.90 -21.31 14.88
C LYS A 312 -4.79 -20.64 13.85
N PHE A 313 -4.32 -20.59 12.61
CA PHE A 313 -5.11 -20.09 11.50
C PHE A 313 -5.59 -21.23 10.62
N ALA A 314 -6.78 -21.06 10.06
CA ALA A 314 -7.31 -22.02 9.11
C ALA A 314 -6.41 -22.06 7.87
N LYS A 315 -6.09 -23.26 7.39
CA LYS A 315 -5.40 -23.43 6.11
C LYS A 315 -6.41 -23.20 4.98
N GLY A 316 -6.15 -22.23 4.13
CA GLY A 316 -7.00 -21.91 2.99
C GLY A 316 -8.04 -20.84 3.32
N TRP A 317 -9.24 -21.25 3.71
CA TRP A 317 -10.36 -20.36 4.02
C TRP A 317 -10.39 -20.05 5.51
N GLN A 318 -10.52 -18.77 5.87
CA GLN A 318 -10.75 -18.36 7.26
C GLN A 318 -12.19 -18.64 7.70
N LEU A 319 -13.13 -18.67 6.75
CA LEU A 319 -14.51 -19.08 7.01
C LEU A 319 -14.64 -20.55 7.41
N SER A 320 -15.66 -20.83 8.22
CA SER A 320 -16.07 -22.17 8.64
C SER A 320 -16.24 -23.15 7.46
N GLU A 321 -16.21 -24.46 7.74
CA GLU A 321 -16.43 -25.50 6.72
C GLU A 321 -17.83 -25.45 6.07
N ARG A 322 -18.80 -24.77 6.69
CA ARG A 322 -20.17 -24.61 6.16
C ARG A 322 -20.26 -23.71 4.92
N LYS A 323 -19.16 -23.08 4.50
CA LYS A 323 -19.15 -22.18 3.35
C LYS A 323 -19.51 -22.91 2.06
N GLN A 324 -20.28 -22.24 1.20
CA GLN A 324 -20.42 -22.61 -0.20
C GLN A 324 -19.47 -21.74 -1.04
N VAL A 325 -18.68 -22.37 -1.91
CA VAL A 325 -17.67 -21.69 -2.72
C VAL A 325 -18.14 -21.51 -4.16
N PHE A 326 -18.03 -20.28 -4.67
CA PHE A 326 -18.27 -19.92 -6.06
C PHE A 326 -17.01 -19.35 -6.69
N TYR A 327 -16.65 -19.84 -7.86
CA TYR A 327 -15.49 -19.33 -8.60
C TYR A 327 -15.90 -18.17 -9.50
N MET A 328 -14.96 -17.27 -9.79
CA MET A 328 -15.22 -16.10 -10.62
C MET A 328 -15.73 -16.47 -12.02
N ASN A 329 -15.41 -17.66 -12.53
CA ASN A 329 -15.89 -18.16 -13.82
C ASN A 329 -16.70 -19.45 -13.66
N LYS A 330 -17.85 -19.55 -14.34
CA LYS A 330 -18.74 -20.72 -14.33
C LYS A 330 -18.05 -22.03 -14.70
N ASP A 331 -17.09 -21.98 -15.64
CA ASP A 331 -16.39 -23.16 -16.15
C ASP A 331 -15.12 -23.49 -15.34
N LYS A 332 -14.86 -22.74 -14.26
CA LYS A 332 -13.62 -22.82 -13.45
C LYS A 332 -12.34 -22.70 -14.28
N LYS A 333 -12.41 -22.02 -15.43
CA LYS A 333 -11.24 -21.73 -16.27
C LYS A 333 -10.49 -20.52 -15.68
N PRO A 334 -9.18 -20.64 -15.39
CA PRO A 334 -8.37 -19.51 -14.94
C PRO A 334 -8.34 -18.37 -15.97
N PHE A 335 -8.19 -17.15 -15.47
CA PHE A 335 -7.86 -15.99 -16.29
C PHE A 335 -6.35 -15.89 -16.43
N LYS A 336 -5.86 -15.64 -17.66
CA LYS A 336 -4.44 -15.41 -17.93
C LYS A 336 -4.08 -13.96 -17.65
N VAL A 337 -3.15 -13.75 -16.74
CA VAL A 337 -2.60 -12.45 -16.39
C VAL A 337 -1.26 -12.27 -17.12
N PRO A 338 -1.11 -11.24 -17.99
CA PRO A 338 0.15 -10.96 -18.66
C PRO A 338 1.28 -10.61 -17.68
N ALA A 339 2.52 -10.73 -18.14
CA ALA A 339 3.70 -10.37 -17.36
C ALA A 339 3.79 -8.87 -17.03
N GLU A 340 3.40 -8.00 -17.97
CA GLU A 340 3.53 -6.55 -17.86
C GLU A 340 2.30 -5.82 -18.42
N GLY A 341 2.26 -4.51 -18.20
CA GLY A 341 1.22 -3.62 -18.72
C GLY A 341 0.11 -3.29 -17.71
N GLU A 342 -0.79 -2.40 -18.10
CA GLU A 342 -2.00 -2.08 -17.36
C GLU A 342 -3.13 -3.00 -17.80
N ILE A 343 -3.86 -3.56 -16.83
CA ILE A 343 -5.02 -4.42 -17.10
C ILE A 343 -6.25 -3.69 -16.63
N GLU A 344 -7.10 -3.28 -17.56
CA GLU A 344 -8.43 -2.78 -17.22
C GLU A 344 -9.18 -3.83 -16.39
N TYR A 345 -9.91 -3.35 -15.39
CA TYR A 345 -10.80 -4.14 -14.53
C TYR A 345 -11.53 -5.25 -15.29
N LYS A 346 -11.41 -6.48 -14.77
CA LYS A 346 -12.07 -7.64 -15.35
C LYS A 346 -13.32 -7.97 -14.57
N TYR A 347 -14.41 -8.15 -15.29
CA TYR A 347 -15.70 -8.50 -14.73
C TYR A 347 -16.06 -9.93 -15.10
N PHE A 348 -16.41 -10.72 -14.09
CA PHE A 348 -16.89 -12.08 -14.30
C PHE A 348 -18.21 -12.27 -13.55
N THR A 349 -19.25 -12.72 -14.26
CA THR A 349 -20.55 -12.98 -13.65
C THR A 349 -20.80 -14.48 -13.61
N VAL A 350 -21.05 -15.00 -12.41
CA VAL A 350 -21.43 -16.40 -12.17
C VAL A 350 -22.89 -16.45 -11.71
N ASP A 351 -23.62 -17.46 -12.17
CA ASP A 351 -24.98 -17.75 -11.75
C ASP A 351 -24.98 -18.96 -10.81
N PRO A 352 -25.14 -18.75 -9.48
CA PRO A 352 -25.25 -19.84 -8.51
C PRO A 352 -26.51 -20.70 -8.64
N GLY A 353 -27.53 -20.25 -9.38
CA GLY A 353 -28.83 -20.92 -9.43
C GLY A 353 -29.65 -20.75 -8.16
N PHE A 354 -29.58 -19.60 -7.48
CA PHE A 354 -30.35 -19.36 -6.25
C PHE A 354 -31.87 -19.38 -6.53
N THR A 355 -32.57 -20.41 -6.06
CA THR A 355 -34.03 -20.56 -6.23
C THR A 355 -34.85 -19.86 -5.13
N GLU A 356 -34.19 -19.43 -4.06
CA GLU A 356 -34.75 -18.73 -2.90
C GLU A 356 -33.78 -17.63 -2.43
N ASP A 357 -34.27 -16.73 -1.58
CA ASP A 357 -33.43 -15.71 -0.94
C ASP A 357 -32.39 -16.40 -0.05
N LYS A 358 -31.13 -15.99 -0.16
CA LYS A 358 -30.05 -16.45 0.72
C LYS A 358 -29.68 -15.36 1.72
N TRP A 359 -29.41 -15.79 2.95
CA TRP A 359 -29.05 -14.91 4.07
C TRP A 359 -27.63 -15.22 4.50
N VAL A 360 -26.71 -14.32 4.17
CA VAL A 360 -25.27 -14.49 4.35
C VAL A 360 -24.84 -13.86 5.68
N GLN A 361 -24.37 -14.68 6.61
CA GLN A 361 -23.78 -14.20 7.87
C GLN A 361 -22.29 -13.94 7.72
N ALA A 362 -21.60 -14.68 6.86
CA ALA A 362 -20.17 -14.46 6.63
C ALA A 362 -19.79 -14.67 5.15
N ALA A 363 -18.84 -13.88 4.67
CA ALA A 363 -18.34 -13.94 3.30
C ALA A 363 -16.84 -13.65 3.24
N GLU A 364 -16.13 -14.34 2.34
CA GLU A 364 -14.70 -14.18 2.11
C GLU A 364 -14.48 -14.24 0.60
N ALA A 365 -13.91 -13.20 0.00
CA ALA A 365 -13.36 -13.28 -1.35
C ALA A 365 -11.89 -13.71 -1.24
N ARG A 366 -11.45 -14.61 -2.13
CA ARG A 366 -10.11 -15.20 -2.07
C ARG A 366 -9.46 -15.21 -3.44
N ALA A 367 -8.30 -14.57 -3.52
CA ALA A 367 -7.44 -14.61 -4.69
C ALA A 367 -6.94 -16.03 -4.95
N GLY A 368 -7.06 -16.51 -6.19
CA GLY A 368 -6.44 -17.76 -6.62
C GLY A 368 -4.92 -17.60 -6.70
N ASN A 369 -4.47 -16.41 -7.12
CA ASN A 369 -3.08 -16.02 -7.22
C ASN A 369 -2.85 -14.62 -6.61
N ARG A 370 -2.50 -14.59 -5.33
CA ARG A 370 -2.25 -13.36 -4.55
C ARG A 370 -1.12 -12.50 -5.12
N ALA A 371 -0.20 -13.07 -5.90
CA ALA A 371 0.92 -12.33 -6.46
C ALA A 371 0.52 -11.38 -7.61
N VAL A 372 -0.71 -11.49 -8.13
CA VAL A 372 -1.22 -10.64 -9.22
C VAL A 372 -2.62 -10.08 -8.98
N VAL A 373 -3.37 -10.55 -7.99
CA VAL A 373 -4.68 -9.99 -7.63
C VAL A 373 -4.50 -8.91 -6.57
N HIS A 374 -4.78 -7.65 -6.92
CA HIS A 374 -4.70 -6.53 -5.99
C HIS A 374 -6.00 -6.35 -5.19
N HIS A 375 -7.16 -6.48 -5.82
CA HIS A 375 -8.41 -6.65 -5.07
C HIS A 375 -9.48 -7.41 -5.85
N ILE A 376 -10.44 -7.93 -5.10
CA ILE A 376 -11.66 -8.54 -5.59
C ILE A 376 -12.82 -7.82 -4.91
N ILE A 377 -13.82 -7.41 -5.70
CA ILE A 377 -15.11 -7.00 -5.15
C ILE A 377 -16.18 -7.91 -5.72
N VAL A 378 -17.02 -8.47 -4.85
CA VAL A 378 -18.14 -9.31 -5.24
C VAL A 378 -19.42 -8.54 -5.03
N PHE A 379 -20.19 -8.36 -6.10
CA PHE A 379 -21.49 -7.74 -6.10
C PHE A 379 -22.59 -8.76 -6.30
N ILE A 380 -23.75 -8.50 -5.70
CA ILE A 380 -25.02 -9.15 -5.96
C ILE A 380 -25.65 -8.43 -7.16
N GLU A 381 -25.95 -9.17 -8.22
CA GLU A 381 -26.66 -8.69 -9.41
C GLU A 381 -28.07 -9.30 -9.42
N PRO A 382 -29.12 -8.58 -8.96
CA PRO A 382 -30.49 -9.08 -8.94
C PRO A 382 -31.06 -9.36 -10.34
N PRO A 383 -32.03 -10.28 -10.46
CA PRO A 383 -32.63 -10.60 -11.76
C PRO A 383 -33.33 -9.39 -12.36
N GLY A 384 -33.08 -9.12 -13.65
CA GLY A 384 -33.70 -8.03 -14.40
C GLY A 384 -33.03 -6.65 -14.23
N GLU A 385 -32.04 -6.52 -13.35
CA GLU A 385 -31.27 -5.29 -13.16
C GLU A 385 -29.90 -5.41 -13.85
N LYS A 386 -29.79 -4.91 -15.10
CA LYS A 386 -28.46 -4.60 -15.66
C LYS A 386 -28.01 -3.25 -15.13
N LYS A 387 -27.33 -3.24 -13.98
CA LYS A 387 -26.82 -1.99 -13.40
C LYS A 387 -25.66 -1.47 -14.25
N ASN A 388 -25.61 -0.14 -14.41
CA ASN A 388 -24.49 0.57 -15.04
C ASN A 388 -23.20 0.33 -14.25
N ALA A 389 -22.03 0.53 -14.90
CA ALA A 389 -20.70 0.24 -14.34
C ALA A 389 -20.44 0.90 -12.97
N ILE A 390 -21.04 2.07 -12.69
CA ILE A 390 -20.82 2.86 -11.48
C ILE A 390 -22.02 2.74 -10.51
N SER A 391 -22.38 1.52 -10.11
CA SER A 391 -23.34 1.29 -9.02
C SER A 391 -22.78 0.24 -8.08
N PHE A 392 -22.52 0.65 -6.84
CA PHE A 392 -22.08 -0.23 -5.75
C PHE A 392 -23.26 -0.88 -5.02
N ASP A 393 -24.48 -0.71 -5.54
CA ASP A 393 -25.68 -1.33 -4.98
C ASP A 393 -25.57 -2.85 -5.12
N GLY A 394 -25.51 -3.55 -3.98
CA GLY A 394 -25.33 -5.00 -3.94
C GLY A 394 -23.91 -5.43 -3.59
N PHE A 395 -23.02 -4.53 -3.15
CA PHE A 395 -21.73 -4.89 -2.58
C PHE A 395 -21.89 -5.96 -1.49
N LEU A 396 -21.31 -7.15 -1.72
CA LEU A 396 -21.40 -8.28 -0.80
C LEU A 396 -20.16 -8.34 0.09
N VAL A 397 -18.99 -8.43 -0.53
CA VAL A 397 -17.69 -8.56 0.13
C VAL A 397 -16.59 -8.08 -0.80
N ALA A 398 -15.51 -7.54 -0.23
CA ALA A 398 -14.27 -7.28 -0.95
C ALA A 398 -13.10 -7.93 -0.24
N THR A 399 -12.01 -8.15 -0.97
CA THR A 399 -10.69 -8.40 -0.39
C THR A 399 -9.66 -7.53 -1.10
N ALA A 400 -8.79 -6.92 -0.31
CA ALA A 400 -7.56 -6.24 -0.68
C ALA A 400 -6.46 -6.77 0.26
N PRO A 401 -5.16 -6.49 0.00
CA PRO A 401 -4.10 -6.75 0.96
C PRO A 401 -4.49 -6.32 2.39
N GLY A 402 -4.44 -7.27 3.34
CA GLY A 402 -4.82 -7.03 4.74
C GLY A 402 -6.30 -7.18 5.09
N ALA A 403 -7.20 -7.33 4.11
CA ALA A 403 -8.64 -7.44 4.38
C ALA A 403 -9.01 -8.75 5.09
N ARG A 404 -9.88 -8.65 6.09
CA ARG A 404 -10.46 -9.80 6.82
C ARG A 404 -11.75 -10.28 6.15
N PRO A 405 -12.14 -11.55 6.35
CA PRO A 405 -13.49 -12.01 6.00
C PRO A 405 -14.55 -11.17 6.69
N MET A 406 -15.64 -10.90 5.99
CA MET A 406 -16.83 -10.34 6.63
C MET A 406 -17.45 -11.41 7.51
N VAL A 407 -17.57 -11.16 8.81
CA VAL A 407 -18.28 -12.02 9.76
C VAL A 407 -19.26 -11.17 10.56
N LEU A 408 -20.55 -11.36 10.33
CA LEU A 408 -21.60 -10.62 11.01
C LEU A 408 -22.02 -11.31 12.32
N PRO A 409 -22.45 -10.55 13.35
CA PRO A 409 -22.96 -11.13 14.59
C PRO A 409 -24.18 -12.02 14.38
N ASP A 410 -24.53 -12.81 15.40
CA ASP A 410 -25.74 -13.63 15.39
C ASP A 410 -27.00 -12.76 15.20
N GLY A 411 -27.89 -13.21 14.32
CA GLY A 411 -29.10 -12.49 13.93
C GLY A 411 -28.92 -11.41 12.87
N TYR A 412 -27.69 -11.12 12.44
CA TYR A 412 -27.37 -10.22 11.33
C TYR A 412 -27.07 -11.01 10.06
N ALA A 413 -27.54 -10.51 8.91
CA ALA A 413 -27.19 -11.09 7.61
C ALA A 413 -27.28 -10.07 6.47
N LYS A 414 -26.45 -10.23 5.43
CA LYS A 414 -26.70 -9.63 4.12
C LYS A 414 -27.64 -10.53 3.32
N ARG A 415 -28.65 -9.95 2.66
CA ARG A 415 -29.60 -10.72 1.84
C ARG A 415 -29.17 -10.76 0.37
N ILE A 416 -29.14 -11.95 -0.21
CA ILE A 416 -29.05 -12.18 -1.66
C ILE A 416 -30.45 -12.59 -2.15
N PRO A 417 -31.15 -11.75 -2.94
CA PRO A 417 -32.45 -12.10 -3.48
C PRO A 417 -32.39 -13.35 -4.38
N LYS A 418 -33.48 -14.13 -4.42
CA LYS A 418 -33.63 -15.25 -5.36
C LYS A 418 -33.34 -14.83 -6.81
N GLY A 419 -32.71 -15.72 -7.57
CA GLY A 419 -32.35 -15.49 -8.97
C GLY A 419 -31.21 -14.50 -9.19
N SER A 420 -30.57 -14.00 -8.13
CA SER A 420 -29.42 -13.10 -8.27
C SER A 420 -28.17 -13.84 -8.71
N LYS A 421 -27.31 -13.13 -9.44
CA LYS A 421 -25.97 -13.57 -9.83
C LYS A 421 -24.92 -12.93 -8.95
N LEU A 422 -23.71 -13.48 -8.98
CA LEU A 422 -22.54 -12.90 -8.33
C LEU A 422 -21.63 -12.33 -9.40
N LYS A 423 -21.33 -11.04 -9.32
CA LYS A 423 -20.43 -10.33 -10.24
C LYS A 423 -19.13 -10.02 -9.52
N PHE A 424 -18.05 -10.64 -9.99
CA PHE A 424 -16.68 -10.39 -9.55
C PHE A 424 -16.12 -9.22 -10.35
N GLN A 425 -15.65 -8.19 -9.67
CA GLN A 425 -14.82 -7.13 -10.20
C GLN A 425 -13.38 -7.41 -9.74
N MET A 426 -12.49 -7.63 -10.70
CA MET A 426 -11.11 -8.06 -10.47
C MET A 426 -10.14 -6.97 -10.91
N HIS A 427 -9.27 -6.56 -10.00
CA HIS A 427 -8.14 -5.69 -10.29
C HIS A 427 -6.84 -6.48 -10.22
N TYR A 428 -6.16 -6.58 -11.36
CA TYR A 428 -4.90 -7.31 -11.50
C TYR A 428 -3.72 -6.36 -11.61
N THR A 429 -2.63 -6.67 -10.92
CA THR A 429 -1.34 -5.98 -11.04
C THR A 429 -0.29 -6.96 -11.54
N PRO A 430 0.17 -6.86 -12.80
CA PRO A 430 1.25 -7.70 -13.30
C PRO A 430 2.53 -7.58 -12.48
N ASN A 431 3.21 -8.72 -12.31
CA ASN A 431 4.41 -8.85 -11.48
C ASN A 431 5.66 -9.24 -12.30
N GLY A 432 5.61 -9.05 -13.62
CA GLY A 432 6.69 -9.37 -14.56
C GLY A 432 6.72 -10.83 -15.03
N ARG A 433 5.77 -11.68 -14.62
CA ARG A 433 5.63 -13.06 -15.12
C ARG A 433 4.21 -13.33 -15.59
N GLU A 434 4.09 -13.93 -16.77
CA GLU A 434 2.79 -14.44 -17.22
C GLU A 434 2.33 -15.53 -16.26
N THR A 435 1.10 -15.41 -15.78
CA THR A 435 0.54 -16.32 -14.79
C THR A 435 -0.96 -16.48 -14.96
N GLU A 436 -1.57 -17.31 -14.14
CA GLU A 436 -3.01 -17.56 -14.16
C GLU A 436 -3.61 -17.30 -12.79
N ASP A 437 -4.87 -16.85 -12.76
CA ASP A 437 -5.65 -16.67 -11.56
C ASP A 437 -7.02 -17.34 -11.69
N LEU A 438 -7.45 -18.00 -10.61
CA LEU A 438 -8.81 -18.51 -10.47
C LEU A 438 -9.34 -18.15 -9.08
N SER A 439 -9.79 -16.91 -8.96
CA SER A 439 -10.34 -16.38 -7.72
C SER A 439 -11.75 -16.90 -7.42
N SER A 440 -12.15 -16.81 -6.15
CA SER A 440 -13.42 -17.37 -5.66
C SER A 440 -13.99 -16.58 -4.48
N VAL A 441 -15.25 -16.83 -4.15
CA VAL A 441 -15.93 -16.32 -2.95
C VAL A 441 -16.55 -17.47 -2.17
N GLY A 442 -16.38 -17.46 -0.85
CA GLY A 442 -17.01 -18.38 0.09
C GLY A 442 -18.12 -17.67 0.84
N LEU A 443 -19.31 -18.28 0.91
CA LEU A 443 -20.48 -17.72 1.60
C LEU A 443 -20.97 -18.69 2.67
N VAL A 444 -21.16 -18.21 3.90
CA VAL A 444 -21.79 -18.95 5.00
C VAL A 444 -23.20 -18.40 5.19
N TYR A 445 -24.19 -19.28 5.02
CA TYR A 445 -25.59 -18.93 5.22
C TYR A 445 -26.08 -19.22 6.63
N VAL A 446 -27.13 -18.51 7.03
CA VAL A 446 -27.90 -18.76 8.25
C VAL A 446 -29.34 -19.10 7.94
N ASP A 447 -30.00 -19.77 8.89
CA ASP A 447 -31.44 -20.00 8.83
C ASP A 447 -32.17 -18.65 8.73
N PRO A 448 -33.00 -18.42 7.70
CA PRO A 448 -33.80 -17.21 7.59
C PRO A 448 -34.59 -16.88 8.86
N ALA A 449 -35.05 -17.86 9.65
CA ALA A 449 -35.83 -17.63 10.86
C ALA A 449 -35.03 -16.94 11.99
N THR A 450 -33.70 -17.02 11.97
CA THR A 450 -32.85 -16.40 12.99
C THR A 450 -32.48 -14.95 12.66
N VAL A 451 -32.69 -14.51 11.41
CA VAL A 451 -32.34 -13.17 10.96
C VAL A 451 -33.33 -12.14 11.50
N LYS A 452 -32.80 -11.22 12.32
CA LYS A 452 -33.51 -10.08 12.91
C LYS A 452 -33.10 -8.76 12.26
N THR A 453 -31.86 -8.68 11.81
CA THR A 453 -31.25 -7.45 11.29
C THR A 453 -30.63 -7.71 9.93
N VAL A 454 -30.88 -6.81 8.98
CA VAL A 454 -30.34 -6.90 7.62
C VAL A 454 -29.23 -5.88 7.46
N VAL A 455 -28.06 -6.36 7.07
CA VAL A 455 -26.90 -5.53 6.77
C VAL A 455 -26.86 -5.21 5.28
N ARG A 456 -26.50 -3.98 4.95
CA ARG A 456 -26.30 -3.50 3.60
C ARG A 456 -25.09 -2.59 3.56
N THR A 457 -24.36 -2.60 2.46
CA THR A 457 -23.33 -1.61 2.21
C THR A 457 -23.96 -0.41 1.51
N GLU A 458 -23.82 0.75 2.12
CA GLU A 458 -24.23 2.05 1.58
C GLU A 458 -22.97 2.86 1.23
N ALA A 459 -23.11 3.86 0.37
CA ALA A 459 -21.98 4.69 -0.05
C ALA A 459 -22.37 6.17 -0.10
N ALA A 460 -21.50 7.02 0.44
CA ALA A 460 -21.41 8.43 0.07
C ALA A 460 -20.34 8.55 -1.02
N MET A 461 -20.71 9.00 -2.22
CA MET A 461 -19.79 9.11 -3.35
C MET A 461 -19.94 10.43 -4.09
N ASN A 462 -18.83 10.92 -4.64
CA ASN A 462 -18.82 12.04 -5.56
C ASN A 462 -18.17 11.59 -6.88
N ILE A 463 -18.95 11.64 -7.97
CA ILE A 463 -18.52 11.14 -9.28
C ILE A 463 -18.29 12.26 -10.31
N ILE A 464 -18.38 13.53 -9.90
CA ILE A 464 -18.31 14.70 -10.80
C ILE A 464 -17.14 15.64 -10.51
N PHE A 465 -16.25 15.27 -9.58
CA PHE A 465 -15.09 16.08 -9.25
C PHE A 465 -14.04 16.07 -10.37
N LYS A 466 -13.20 17.10 -10.39
CA LYS A 466 -12.03 17.21 -11.26
C LYS A 466 -10.88 17.83 -10.47
N ILE A 467 -9.87 17.02 -10.18
CA ILE A 467 -8.65 17.45 -9.47
C ILE A 467 -7.75 18.17 -10.49
N PRO A 468 -7.34 19.43 -10.26
CA PRO A 468 -6.43 20.14 -11.16
C PRO A 468 -5.03 19.52 -11.19
N PRO A 469 -4.26 19.68 -12.28
CA PRO A 469 -2.83 19.39 -12.30
C PRO A 469 -2.09 20.10 -11.16
N GLY A 470 -1.14 19.43 -10.52
CA GLY A 470 -0.25 20.03 -9.53
C GLY A 470 -0.87 20.35 -8.16
N ALA A 471 -2.15 20.05 -7.93
CA ALA A 471 -2.81 20.29 -6.64
C ALA A 471 -2.31 19.28 -5.58
N ASP A 472 -1.99 19.75 -4.37
CA ASP A 472 -1.44 18.91 -3.28
C ASP A 472 -2.50 18.47 -2.25
N ASP A 473 -3.39 19.39 -1.84
CA ASP A 473 -4.45 19.14 -0.87
C ASP A 473 -5.83 19.47 -1.46
N TYR A 474 -6.21 18.79 -2.54
CA TYR A 474 -7.48 19.08 -3.20
C TYR A 474 -8.66 18.39 -2.48
N PRO A 475 -9.61 19.13 -1.91
CA PRO A 475 -10.72 18.54 -1.17
C PRO A 475 -11.85 18.08 -2.10
N VAL A 476 -12.41 16.91 -1.80
CA VAL A 476 -13.65 16.41 -2.41
C VAL A 476 -14.52 15.82 -1.30
N ASP A 477 -15.79 16.19 -1.28
CA ASP A 477 -16.73 15.63 -0.32
C ASP A 477 -17.92 14.94 -0.99
N ALA A 478 -18.56 14.07 -0.21
CA ALA A 478 -19.79 13.39 -0.54
C ALA A 478 -20.69 13.29 0.70
N LEU A 479 -22.01 13.21 0.47
CA LEU A 479 -23.01 13.16 1.53
C LEU A 479 -23.97 11.99 1.31
N ARG A 480 -24.29 11.29 2.40
CA ARG A 480 -25.39 10.31 2.44
C ARG A 480 -26.34 10.65 3.59
N THR A 481 -27.63 10.82 3.28
CA THR A 481 -28.66 11.05 4.31
C THR A 481 -29.46 9.77 4.56
N PHE A 482 -29.57 9.36 5.82
CA PHE A 482 -30.34 8.19 6.21
C PHE A 482 -31.83 8.52 6.31
N ARG A 483 -32.68 7.75 5.62
CA ARG A 483 -34.13 8.00 5.52
C ARG A 483 -34.96 7.31 6.61
N GLN A 484 -34.31 6.53 7.45
CA GLN A 484 -34.86 5.83 8.59
C GLN A 484 -33.76 5.63 9.64
N ASP A 485 -34.15 5.26 10.85
CA ASP A 485 -33.21 4.87 11.89
C ASP A 485 -32.38 3.69 11.39
N THR A 486 -31.06 3.84 11.49
CA THR A 486 -30.09 2.96 10.85
C THR A 486 -28.93 2.74 11.81
N GLN A 487 -28.48 1.51 11.99
CA GLN A 487 -27.26 1.23 12.76
C GLN A 487 -26.06 1.25 11.82
N LEU A 488 -25.04 2.05 12.14
CA LEU A 488 -23.73 1.98 11.49
C LEU A 488 -22.94 0.82 12.10
N VAL A 489 -22.35 -0.02 11.24
CA VAL A 489 -21.61 -1.23 11.65
C VAL A 489 -20.13 -1.07 11.36
N SER A 490 -19.77 -0.64 10.15
CA SER A 490 -18.37 -0.42 9.77
C SER A 490 -18.25 0.70 8.75
N LEU A 491 -17.02 1.21 8.60
CA LEU A 491 -16.63 2.28 7.67
C LEU A 491 -15.48 1.79 6.81
N TYR A 492 -15.51 2.11 5.51
CA TYR A 492 -14.50 1.67 4.55
C TYR A 492 -14.20 2.79 3.53
N PRO A 493 -13.18 3.63 3.77
CA PRO A 493 -12.79 4.69 2.85
C PRO A 493 -12.13 4.08 1.61
N HIS A 494 -12.43 4.63 0.44
CA HIS A 494 -11.85 4.18 -0.81
C HIS A 494 -11.48 5.35 -1.73
N MET A 495 -10.20 5.37 -2.11
CA MET A 495 -9.54 6.29 -3.05
C MET A 495 -8.43 5.55 -3.82
N HIS A 496 -7.95 6.11 -4.93
CA HIS A 496 -6.82 5.57 -5.70
C HIS A 496 -5.49 6.21 -5.28
N LEU A 497 -4.51 6.27 -6.20
CA LEU A 497 -3.10 6.59 -5.93
C LEU A 497 -2.83 8.00 -5.39
N ARG A 498 -3.79 8.92 -5.53
CA ARG A 498 -3.68 10.31 -5.06
C ARG A 498 -4.41 10.53 -3.75
N GLY A 499 -5.13 9.54 -3.23
CA GLY A 499 -5.77 9.64 -1.93
C GLY A 499 -4.74 9.94 -0.83
N LYS A 500 -4.96 11.01 -0.08
CA LYS A 500 -4.04 11.51 0.96
C LYS A 500 -4.63 11.37 2.36
N ALA A 501 -5.92 11.72 2.51
CA ALA A 501 -6.63 11.61 3.78
C ALA A 501 -8.13 11.39 3.55
N PHE A 502 -8.82 10.78 4.52
CA PHE A 502 -10.27 10.54 4.46
C PHE A 502 -10.92 10.68 5.84
N ARG A 503 -12.04 11.39 5.92
CA ARG A 503 -12.80 11.60 7.16
C ARG A 503 -14.28 11.28 6.98
N TYR A 504 -14.87 10.67 8.01
CA TYR A 504 -16.31 10.47 8.15
C TYR A 504 -16.85 11.30 9.32
N THR A 505 -17.83 12.14 9.03
CA THR A 505 -18.51 12.96 10.03
C THR A 505 -20.01 12.68 9.99
N ALA A 506 -20.60 12.31 11.13
CA ALA A 506 -22.05 12.26 11.28
C ALA A 506 -22.56 13.63 11.75
N ARG A 507 -23.53 14.18 11.02
CA ARG A 507 -24.34 15.32 11.45
C ARG A 507 -25.74 14.85 11.77
N TYR A 508 -26.11 14.96 13.04
CA TYR A 508 -27.38 14.48 13.56
C TYR A 508 -28.52 15.48 13.28
N PRO A 509 -29.80 15.04 13.31
CA PRO A 509 -30.95 15.91 13.07
C PRO A 509 -31.07 17.11 14.03
N ASP A 510 -30.51 17.00 15.23
CA ASP A 510 -30.45 18.07 16.23
C ASP A 510 -29.33 19.10 15.97
N GLY A 511 -28.52 18.88 14.93
CA GLY A 511 -27.38 19.72 14.56
C GLY A 511 -26.05 19.32 15.19
N LYS A 512 -26.02 18.36 16.12
CA LYS A 512 -24.77 17.83 16.69
C LYS A 512 -23.92 17.19 15.59
N GLN A 513 -22.60 17.32 15.71
CA GLN A 513 -21.65 16.64 14.83
C GLN A 513 -20.70 15.73 15.62
N GLU A 514 -20.29 14.63 15.00
CA GLU A 514 -19.33 13.68 15.54
C GLU A 514 -18.44 13.16 14.41
N ILE A 515 -17.13 13.19 14.60
CA ILE A 515 -16.19 12.50 13.71
C ILE A 515 -16.21 11.02 14.08
N LEU A 516 -16.64 10.19 13.14
CA LEU A 516 -16.77 8.74 13.33
C LEU A 516 -15.48 7.99 13.00
N LEU A 517 -14.72 8.49 12.03
CA LEU A 517 -13.44 7.95 11.58
C LEU A 517 -12.64 9.09 10.93
N ASP A 518 -11.35 9.15 11.23
CA ASP A 518 -10.40 10.06 10.60
C ASP A 518 -9.14 9.28 10.20
N VAL A 519 -8.79 9.30 8.91
CA VAL A 519 -7.63 8.62 8.33
C VAL A 519 -6.72 9.69 7.72
N PRO A 520 -5.82 10.30 8.52
CA PRO A 520 -4.99 11.44 8.08
C PRO A 520 -3.89 11.07 7.07
N HIS A 521 -3.50 9.80 7.02
CA HIS A 521 -2.46 9.27 6.14
C HIS A 521 -3.00 8.04 5.40
N TYR A 522 -3.87 8.28 4.42
CA TYR A 522 -4.45 7.20 3.62
C TYR A 522 -3.36 6.54 2.75
N ASP A 523 -3.35 5.21 2.71
CA ASP A 523 -2.47 4.42 1.85
C ASP A 523 -3.32 3.53 0.93
N PHE A 524 -3.20 3.73 -0.38
CA PHE A 524 -3.89 2.94 -1.41
C PHE A 524 -3.59 1.42 -1.31
N ASN A 525 -2.41 1.05 -0.83
CA ASN A 525 -2.02 -0.35 -0.65
C ASN A 525 -2.68 -0.99 0.59
N TRP A 526 -3.19 -0.17 1.53
CA TRP A 526 -3.82 -0.60 2.79
C TRP A 526 -5.22 -0.02 2.93
N GLN A 527 -6.17 -0.63 2.21
CA GLN A 527 -7.58 -0.26 2.26
C GLN A 527 -8.27 -1.06 3.36
N ASN A 528 -8.18 -0.54 4.58
CA ASN A 528 -8.75 -1.19 5.76
C ASN A 528 -10.25 -0.90 5.92
N SER A 529 -11.00 -1.93 6.32
CA SER A 529 -12.32 -1.75 6.93
C SER A 529 -12.15 -1.41 8.40
N TYR A 530 -12.96 -0.49 8.93
CA TYR A 530 -12.98 -0.08 10.32
C TYR A 530 -14.30 -0.53 10.95
N GLU A 531 -14.26 -1.65 11.67
CA GLU A 531 -15.42 -2.28 12.29
C GLU A 531 -15.67 -1.66 13.65
N LEU A 532 -16.84 -1.04 13.84
CA LEU A 532 -17.15 -0.41 15.13
C LEU A 532 -17.22 -1.48 16.23
N ALA A 533 -16.64 -1.15 17.39
CA ALA A 533 -16.70 -2.03 18.57
C ALA A 533 -18.15 -2.33 18.98
N GLU A 534 -19.02 -1.34 18.83
CA GLU A 534 -20.47 -1.48 18.98
C GLU A 534 -21.19 -0.75 17.83
N PRO A 535 -22.23 -1.36 17.22
CA PRO A 535 -23.02 -0.69 16.19
C PRO A 535 -23.63 0.61 16.70
N LYS A 536 -23.50 1.69 15.93
CA LYS A 536 -23.94 3.03 16.34
C LYS A 536 -25.28 3.39 15.73
N LEU A 537 -26.26 3.78 16.55
CA LEU A 537 -27.53 4.27 16.03
C LEU A 537 -27.34 5.64 15.34
N LEU A 538 -27.72 5.71 14.08
CA LEU A 538 -27.89 6.93 13.28
C LEU A 538 -29.39 7.17 13.09
N PRO A 539 -29.99 8.12 13.84
CA PRO A 539 -31.40 8.46 13.68
C PRO A 539 -31.74 8.88 12.25
N LYS A 540 -33.00 8.69 11.86
CA LYS A 540 -33.54 9.22 10.60
C LYS A 540 -33.19 10.70 10.43
N GLY A 541 -32.69 11.06 9.26
CA GLY A 541 -32.25 12.41 8.93
C GLY A 541 -30.79 12.69 9.24
N THR A 542 -30.07 11.75 9.86
CA THR A 542 -28.61 11.86 10.02
C THR A 542 -27.94 11.92 8.66
N GLU A 543 -27.00 12.83 8.53
CA GLU A 543 -26.15 13.04 7.36
C GLU A 543 -24.76 12.46 7.66
N LEU A 544 -24.34 11.46 6.89
CA LEU A 544 -22.97 10.97 6.86
C LEU A 544 -22.20 11.72 5.78
N ARG A 545 -21.35 12.64 6.21
CA ARG A 545 -20.43 13.38 5.34
C ARG A 545 -19.11 12.64 5.26
N CYS A 546 -18.63 12.43 4.05
CA CYS A 546 -17.33 11.86 3.75
C CYS A 546 -16.48 12.94 3.09
N GLU A 547 -15.27 13.17 3.58
CA GLU A 547 -14.37 14.23 3.12
C GLU A 547 -13.02 13.58 2.77
N ALA A 548 -12.57 13.77 1.54
CA ALA A 548 -11.32 13.24 1.01
C ALA A 548 -10.36 14.39 0.64
N LEU A 549 -9.06 14.17 0.82
CA LEU A 549 -7.99 15.00 0.26
C LEU A 549 -7.22 14.22 -0.79
N PHE A 550 -6.92 14.86 -1.92
CA PHE A 550 -6.13 14.28 -3.00
C PHE A 550 -4.87 15.09 -3.31
N ASP A 551 -3.75 14.39 -3.50
CA ASP A 551 -2.46 14.92 -3.93
C ASP A 551 -2.15 14.53 -5.39
N ASN A 552 -2.46 15.45 -6.30
CA ASN A 552 -2.09 15.41 -7.72
C ASN A 552 -0.81 16.24 -8.03
N SER A 553 0.04 16.50 -7.03
CA SER A 553 1.29 17.24 -7.20
C SER A 553 2.43 16.35 -7.72
N LYS A 554 3.56 16.98 -8.05
CA LYS A 554 4.82 16.30 -8.43
C LYS A 554 5.53 15.66 -7.24
N SER A 555 5.22 16.10 -6.01
CA SER A 555 5.80 15.53 -4.80
C SER A 555 5.19 14.19 -4.43
N ASN A 556 3.96 13.88 -4.87
CA ASN A 556 3.38 12.55 -4.70
C ASN A 556 4.07 11.54 -5.62
N PRO A 557 4.86 10.59 -5.09
CA PRO A 557 5.57 9.63 -5.93
C PRO A 557 4.67 8.53 -6.46
N SER A 558 3.48 8.33 -5.87
CA SER A 558 2.42 7.45 -6.38
C SER A 558 1.66 8.07 -7.54
N ASN A 559 1.81 9.38 -7.79
CA ASN A 559 1.08 10.05 -8.86
C ASN A 559 1.60 9.62 -10.25
N PRO A 560 0.77 8.95 -11.07
CA PRO A 560 1.20 8.48 -12.38
C PRO A 560 1.35 9.60 -13.42
N ASN A 561 0.69 10.75 -13.22
CA ASN A 561 0.81 11.91 -14.11
C ASN A 561 0.34 13.21 -13.41
N PRO A 562 1.26 14.02 -12.85
CA PRO A 562 0.92 15.25 -12.13
C PRO A 562 0.53 16.43 -13.03
N ASP A 563 0.82 16.36 -14.33
CA ASP A 563 0.55 17.43 -15.29
C ASP A 563 -0.86 17.33 -15.90
N LYS A 564 -1.63 16.28 -15.57
CA LYS A 564 -2.99 16.07 -16.08
C LYS A 564 -4.06 16.30 -15.00
N PRO A 565 -5.23 16.85 -15.38
CA PRO A 565 -6.38 16.83 -14.49
C PRO A 565 -6.88 15.40 -14.33
N VAL A 566 -7.47 15.10 -13.18
CA VAL A 566 -7.95 13.76 -12.83
C VAL A 566 -9.43 13.83 -12.46
N THR A 567 -10.21 12.84 -12.89
CA THR A 567 -11.66 12.76 -12.65
C THR A 567 -12.01 11.41 -12.03
N PHE A 568 -13.27 11.22 -11.66
CA PHE A 568 -13.78 9.92 -11.27
C PHE A 568 -13.56 8.89 -12.38
N GLY A 569 -13.04 7.71 -12.04
CA GLY A 569 -12.86 6.60 -12.98
C GLY A 569 -12.47 5.31 -12.27
N GLU A 570 -12.63 4.17 -12.95
CA GLU A 570 -12.33 2.85 -12.38
C GLU A 570 -10.83 2.54 -12.38
N GLN A 571 -10.03 3.16 -13.25
CA GLN A 571 -8.61 2.84 -13.30
C GLN A 571 -7.88 3.44 -12.09
N THR A 572 -6.88 2.72 -11.61
CA THR A 572 -5.99 3.18 -10.52
C THR A 572 -5.27 4.50 -10.84
N SER A 573 -5.16 4.86 -12.13
CA SER A 573 -4.63 6.14 -12.61
C SER A 573 -5.66 7.27 -12.67
N ASP A 574 -6.95 6.95 -12.68
CA ASP A 574 -8.05 7.88 -12.39
C ASP A 574 -8.17 8.09 -10.86
N GLU A 575 -9.28 8.63 -10.37
CA GLU A 575 -9.58 8.65 -8.94
C GLU A 575 -10.98 8.15 -8.58
N MET A 576 -11.14 7.78 -7.31
CA MET A 576 -12.44 7.54 -6.70
C MET A 576 -12.55 8.29 -5.39
N MET A 577 -13.74 8.80 -5.09
CA MET A 577 -14.08 9.31 -3.77
C MET A 577 -15.33 8.57 -3.30
N ILE A 578 -15.10 7.55 -2.47
CA ILE A 578 -16.19 6.73 -1.95
C ILE A 578 -15.98 6.46 -0.47
N GLY A 579 -16.94 6.91 0.33
CA GLY A 579 -17.07 6.51 1.72
C GLY A 579 -18.09 5.39 1.83
N PHE A 580 -17.62 4.14 1.85
CA PHE A 580 -18.50 3.00 2.12
C PHE A 580 -18.82 2.92 3.61
N ALA A 581 -20.01 2.43 3.92
CA ALA A 581 -20.45 2.11 5.27
C ALA A 581 -21.34 0.86 5.23
N ASP A 582 -21.01 -0.17 6.02
CA ASP A 582 -21.99 -1.21 6.30
C ASP A 582 -22.95 -0.67 7.35
N VAL A 583 -24.24 -0.77 7.04
CA VAL A 583 -25.33 -0.34 7.89
C VAL A 583 -26.35 -1.46 8.08
N ALA A 584 -27.04 -1.43 9.21
CA ALA A 584 -27.97 -2.43 9.67
C ALA A 584 -29.34 -1.82 9.94
N VAL A 585 -30.39 -2.54 9.53
CA VAL A 585 -31.80 -2.16 9.77
C VAL A 585 -32.61 -3.37 10.22
N PRO A 586 -33.69 -3.19 11.01
CA PRO A 586 -34.59 -4.29 11.34
C PRO A 586 -35.11 -4.98 10.08
N ARG A 587 -35.22 -6.31 10.10
CA ARG A 587 -35.61 -7.09 8.92
C ARG A 587 -36.99 -6.70 8.39
N GLU A 588 -37.92 -6.33 9.25
CA GLU A 588 -39.26 -5.90 8.83
C GLU A 588 -39.22 -4.58 8.05
N ALA A 589 -38.20 -3.75 8.31
CA ALA A 589 -37.92 -2.49 7.64
C ALA A 589 -37.06 -2.66 6.36
N ASP A 590 -36.64 -3.89 6.03
CA ASP A 590 -35.89 -4.17 4.80
C ASP A 590 -36.79 -4.01 3.57
N THR A 591 -36.68 -2.86 2.89
CA THR A 591 -37.45 -2.53 1.68
C THR A 591 -36.74 -2.81 0.36
N ALA A 592 -35.44 -3.14 0.36
CA ALA A 592 -34.72 -3.51 -0.85
C ALA A 592 -35.39 -4.74 -1.48
N GLY A 593 -35.44 -4.85 -2.81
CA GLY A 593 -36.04 -6.01 -3.48
C GLY A 593 -37.57 -6.14 -3.39
N ARG A 594 -38.28 -5.29 -2.64
CA ARG A 594 -39.70 -5.05 -2.91
C ARG A 594 -39.73 -4.31 -4.24
N VAL A 595 -40.14 -4.99 -5.32
CA VAL A 595 -40.45 -4.37 -6.60
C VAL A 595 -41.32 -3.15 -6.27
N VAL A 596 -40.76 -1.96 -6.43
CA VAL A 596 -41.53 -0.73 -6.32
C VAL A 596 -42.49 -0.80 -7.50
N ASP A 597 -43.76 -1.08 -7.22
CA ASP A 597 -44.83 -0.91 -8.21
C ASP A 597 -44.58 0.42 -8.89
N LYS A 598 -44.41 0.37 -10.22
CA LYS A 598 -44.13 1.54 -11.06
C LYS A 598 -44.98 2.70 -10.57
N PRO A 599 -44.43 3.92 -10.42
CA PRO A 599 -45.26 5.08 -10.11
C PRO A 599 -46.41 5.10 -11.13
N ARG A 600 -47.65 4.99 -10.63
CA ARG A 600 -48.85 5.06 -11.47
C ARG A 600 -48.68 6.29 -12.34
N ALA A 601 -48.58 6.07 -13.65
CA ALA A 601 -48.53 7.15 -14.63
C ALA A 601 -49.68 8.10 -14.30
N ARG A 602 -49.34 9.35 -14.00
CA ARG A 602 -50.31 10.41 -13.83
C ARG A 602 -51.11 10.42 -15.13
N LYS A 603 -52.38 10.03 -15.08
CA LYS A 603 -53.31 10.13 -16.21
C LYS A 603 -53.35 11.60 -16.61
N THR A 604 -52.60 11.97 -17.65
CA THR A 604 -52.87 13.19 -18.39
C THR A 604 -54.11 12.90 -19.21
N SER A 605 -55.27 13.24 -18.66
CA SER A 605 -56.46 13.48 -19.47
C SER A 605 -56.11 14.62 -20.43
N GLY A 606 -56.03 14.29 -21.71
CA GLY A 606 -56.00 15.31 -22.75
C GLY A 606 -57.32 16.07 -22.74
N ASP A 607 -57.22 17.39 -22.79
CA ASP A 607 -58.11 18.12 -23.66
C ASP A 607 -57.32 19.22 -24.37
N SER A 608 -57.56 19.29 -25.66
CA SER A 608 -56.91 20.15 -26.63
C SER A 608 -57.82 21.31 -26.96
N SER A 609 -57.33 22.55 -26.94
CA SER A 609 -57.47 23.50 -28.05
C SER A 609 -57.10 24.92 -27.65
N THR A 610 -56.68 25.67 -28.68
CA THR A 610 -56.57 27.14 -28.81
C THR A 610 -55.17 27.78 -28.70
N SER A 611 -54.48 27.75 -29.86
CA SER A 611 -54.05 28.90 -30.69
C SER A 611 -53.19 30.07 -30.14
N ARG A 612 -52.35 30.56 -31.08
CA ARG A 612 -51.59 31.84 -31.15
C ARG A 612 -50.29 31.91 -30.32
N GLU A 613 -49.20 32.54 -30.73
CA GLU A 613 -48.82 33.32 -31.92
C GLU A 613 -47.27 33.42 -31.89
N ARG A 614 -46.62 33.48 -33.05
CA ARG A 614 -45.19 33.81 -33.16
C ARG A 614 -44.98 35.30 -32.90
N ARG A 615 -44.05 35.69 -32.01
CA ARG A 615 -43.34 36.98 -32.07
C ARG A 615 -41.87 36.86 -31.63
N LYS A 616 -41.04 37.66 -32.31
CA LYS A 616 -39.56 37.73 -32.38
C LYS A 616 -38.86 38.13 -31.05
N PRO A 617 -37.52 37.92 -30.94
CA PRO A 617 -36.73 38.36 -29.80
C PRO A 617 -36.35 39.85 -29.91
N ASN A 618 -36.27 40.54 -28.76
CA ASN A 618 -35.73 41.90 -28.68
C ASN A 618 -34.59 41.99 -27.65
N SER A 619 -33.73 42.96 -27.92
CA SER A 619 -32.36 43.20 -27.48
C SER A 619 -32.06 43.42 -25.99
N ALA A 620 -30.84 42.99 -25.62
CA ALA A 620 -29.80 43.63 -24.80
C ALA A 620 -30.15 44.74 -23.79
N ALA A 621 -29.60 44.60 -22.56
CA ALA A 621 -29.12 45.70 -21.74
C ALA A 621 -27.84 45.30 -21.00
N ALA A 622 -26.80 46.11 -21.15
CA ALA A 622 -25.47 45.98 -20.57
C ALA A 622 -25.37 46.65 -19.19
N LEU A 623 -24.38 46.26 -18.40
CA LEU A 623 -23.94 46.95 -17.17
C LEU A 623 -22.46 47.41 -17.30
N PRO A 624 -22.04 48.49 -16.61
CA PRO A 624 -20.99 49.39 -17.09
C PRO A 624 -19.58 49.13 -16.52
N ARG A 625 -18.57 49.59 -17.27
CA ARG A 625 -17.15 49.69 -16.85
C ARG A 625 -16.90 50.95 -16.00
N PRO A 626 -15.93 50.95 -15.06
CA PRO A 626 -15.48 52.16 -14.40
C PRO A 626 -14.37 52.86 -15.21
N ALA A 627 -14.42 54.19 -15.22
CA ALA A 627 -13.40 55.07 -15.78
C ALA A 627 -12.25 55.28 -14.78
N GLY A 628 -11.03 55.37 -15.30
CA GLY A 628 -9.82 55.64 -14.54
C GLY A 628 -9.58 57.12 -14.27
N ALA A 629 -8.58 57.39 -13.43
CA ALA A 629 -7.91 58.67 -13.32
C ALA A 629 -6.39 58.44 -13.29
N ALA A 630 -5.69 59.13 -14.18
CA ALA A 630 -4.24 59.19 -14.29
C ALA A 630 -3.67 60.33 -13.41
N ASN A 631 -2.41 60.21 -12.96
CA ASN A 631 -1.37 61.17 -13.34
C ASN A 631 0.00 60.90 -12.68
N ARG A 632 1.03 61.05 -13.53
CA ARG A 632 2.49 61.19 -13.34
C ARG A 632 3.33 59.94 -13.16
#